data_AF-R6QB61-F1
#
_entry.id   AF-R6QB61-F1
#
_cell.length_a   1.000
_cell.length_b   1.000
_cell.length_c   1.000
_cell.angle_alpha   90.00
_cell.angle_beta   90.00
_cell.angle_gamma   90.00
#
_symmetry.space_group_name_H-M   'P 1'
#
loop_
_entity.id
_entity.type
_entity.pdbx_description
1 polymer ?
#
loop_
_entity_poly.entity_id
_entity_poly.type
_entity_poly.pdbx_seq_one_letter_code
_entity_poly.pdbx_strand_id
1 'polypeptide(L)'
;MVLRDGTLPTAWLSSRKNSVLRCIERLCAETASEHRRAQCRLQEVEEAMATQNQPGSILPGRTIQTAVPVSGGQSAPAASETELLRRKLAEANAEIRRYETRLFAYERAMLDLRRENAELQALCEQARAGETLPEPTPQPTVPVLEKPELPVIHFPAPARDAGVAQGPLPGEIETLLDTGTPEWEPKTKLDHLSVDIISQLEQLMGT
;
A
#
# COMPACT_ATOMS: atom_id res chain seq x y z
N MET A 1 -30.32 45.77 19.87
CA MET A 1 -29.27 46.05 18.86
C MET A 1 -28.54 44.75 18.58
N VAL A 2 -28.70 44.26 17.35
CA VAL A 2 -27.83 43.37 16.56
C VAL A 2 -27.21 42.15 17.26
N LEU A 3 -27.83 40.98 17.02
CA LEU A 3 -27.10 39.71 16.98
C LEU A 3 -26.06 39.80 15.86
N ARG A 4 -24.79 39.59 16.18
CA ARG A 4 -23.78 39.36 15.16
C ARG A 4 -23.92 37.94 14.63
N ASP A 5 -24.50 37.82 13.44
CA ASP A 5 -24.40 36.62 12.62
C ASP A 5 -22.94 36.40 12.24
N GLY A 6 -22.31 35.41 12.89
CA GLY A 6 -21.02 34.88 12.51
C GLY A 6 -21.14 33.96 11.30
N THR A 7 -21.58 34.47 10.15
CA THR A 7 -21.47 33.74 8.89
C THR A 7 -20.03 33.85 8.41
N LEU A 8 -19.21 32.86 8.78
CA LEU A 8 -17.88 32.70 8.19
C LEU A 8 -18.01 32.55 6.66
N PRO A 9 -17.03 33.01 5.85
CA PRO A 9 -17.05 32.89 4.39
C PRO A 9 -16.90 31.42 3.94
N THR A 10 -17.97 30.64 4.06
CA THR A 10 -18.04 29.22 3.67
C THR A 10 -18.24 29.01 2.18
N ALA A 11 -18.41 30.09 1.40
CA ALA A 11 -18.60 30.06 -0.05
C ALA A 11 -17.40 29.43 -0.81
N TRP A 12 -16.17 29.60 -0.30
CA TRP A 12 -14.98 28.98 -0.90
C TRP A 12 -14.91 27.47 -0.64
N LEU A 13 -15.28 27.04 0.57
CA LEU A 13 -15.41 25.61 0.93
C LEU A 13 -16.55 24.93 0.16
N SER A 14 -17.68 25.62 -0.03
CA SER A 14 -18.81 25.08 -0.79
C SER A 14 -18.50 25.02 -2.31
N SER A 15 -17.79 26.00 -2.88
CA SER A 15 -17.36 25.94 -4.29
C SER A 15 -16.42 24.77 -4.55
N ARG A 16 -15.45 24.53 -3.65
CA ARG A 16 -14.51 23.40 -3.78
C ARG A 16 -15.24 22.06 -3.60
N LYS A 17 -16.14 21.95 -2.61
CA LYS A 17 -16.96 20.75 -2.38
C LYS A 17 -17.87 20.45 -3.58
N ASN A 18 -18.52 21.46 -4.17
CA ASN A 18 -19.32 21.30 -5.40
C ASN A 18 -18.46 20.92 -6.62
N SER A 19 -17.23 21.41 -6.72
CA SER A 19 -16.29 21.01 -7.77
C SER A 19 -15.88 19.55 -7.64
N VAL A 20 -15.64 19.08 -6.42
CA VAL A 20 -15.28 17.67 -6.15
C VAL A 20 -16.45 16.74 -6.44
N LEU A 21 -17.67 17.10 -6.01
CA LEU A 21 -18.86 16.31 -6.32
C LEU A 21 -19.10 16.18 -7.84
N ARG A 22 -18.98 17.28 -8.59
CA ARG A 22 -19.07 17.24 -10.07
C ARG A 22 -17.96 16.42 -10.72
N CYS A 23 -16.76 16.41 -10.13
CA CYS A 23 -15.66 15.56 -10.60
C CYS A 23 -16.00 14.08 -10.41
N ILE A 24 -16.52 13.72 -9.23
CA ILE A 24 -16.96 12.35 -8.92
C ILE A 24 -18.10 11.92 -9.84
N GLU A 25 -19.13 12.76 -10.03
CA GLU A 25 -20.25 12.46 -10.94
C GLU A 25 -19.78 12.20 -12.37
N ARG A 26 -18.83 13.01 -12.86
CA ARG A 26 -18.24 12.83 -14.19
C ARG A 26 -17.47 11.51 -14.30
N LEU A 27 -16.63 11.20 -13.32
CA LEU A 27 -15.87 9.93 -13.25
C LEU A 27 -16.82 8.74 -13.21
N CYS A 28 -17.90 8.81 -12.42
CA CYS A 28 -18.91 7.76 -12.37
C CYS A 28 -19.63 7.59 -13.72
N ALA A 29 -19.99 8.68 -14.40
CA ALA A 29 -20.64 8.62 -15.71
C ALA A 29 -19.72 8.04 -16.79
N GLU A 30 -18.43 8.40 -16.75
CA GLU A 30 -17.41 7.90 -17.66
C GLU A 30 -17.18 6.40 -17.46
N THR A 31 -17.00 5.98 -16.21
CA THR A 31 -16.88 4.56 -15.83
C THR A 31 -18.10 3.74 -16.26
N ALA A 32 -19.31 4.26 -16.05
CA ALA A 32 -20.54 3.60 -16.49
C ALA A 32 -20.64 3.50 -18.02
N SER A 33 -20.15 4.50 -18.75
CA SER A 33 -20.10 4.48 -20.21
C SER A 33 -19.09 3.47 -20.75
N GLU A 34 -17.93 3.35 -20.09
CA GLU A 34 -16.92 2.35 -20.43
C GLU A 34 -17.41 0.93 -20.16
N HIS A 35 -18.11 0.73 -19.04
CA HIS A 35 -18.69 -0.58 -18.72
C HIS A 35 -19.69 -1.03 -19.79
N ARG A 36 -20.59 -0.13 -20.23
CA ARG A 36 -21.52 -0.43 -21.34
C ARG A 36 -20.79 -0.77 -22.63
N ARG A 37 -19.76 0.00 -23.01
CA ARG A 37 -18.95 -0.27 -24.21
C ARG A 37 -18.23 -1.61 -24.13
N ALA A 38 -17.69 -1.94 -22.96
CA ALA A 38 -17.04 -3.23 -22.72
C ALA A 38 -18.04 -4.39 -22.84
N GLN A 39 -19.24 -4.24 -22.28
CA GLN A 39 -20.31 -5.23 -22.41
C GLN A 39 -20.75 -5.43 -23.86
N CYS A 40 -20.96 -4.37 -24.64
CA CYS A 40 -21.31 -4.52 -26.06
C CYS A 40 -20.20 -5.26 -26.83
N ARG A 41 -18.93 -4.95 -26.59
CA ARG A 41 -17.81 -5.67 -27.22
C ARG A 41 -17.74 -7.14 -26.82
N LEU A 42 -18.01 -7.45 -25.55
CA LEU A 42 -18.10 -8.84 -25.08
C LEU A 42 -19.24 -9.57 -25.78
N GLN A 43 -20.40 -8.95 -25.87
CA GLN A 43 -21.56 -9.51 -26.56
C GLN A 43 -21.29 -9.75 -28.05
N GLU A 44 -20.66 -8.80 -28.75
CA GLU A 44 -20.25 -8.96 -30.15
C GLU A 44 -19.30 -10.16 -30.34
N VAL A 45 -18.35 -10.34 -29.42
CA VAL A 45 -17.41 -11.47 -29.44
C VAL A 45 -18.14 -12.78 -29.14
N GLU A 46 -19.05 -12.80 -28.18
CA GLU A 46 -19.89 -13.97 -27.87
C GLU A 46 -20.78 -14.37 -29.05
N GLU A 47 -21.39 -13.40 -29.74
CA GLU A 47 -22.19 -13.62 -30.93
C GLU A 47 -21.32 -14.10 -32.12
N ALA A 48 -20.12 -13.56 -32.30
CA ALA A 48 -19.15 -14.04 -33.30
C ALA A 48 -18.68 -15.48 -33.00
N MET A 49 -18.43 -15.81 -31.73
CA MET A 49 -18.09 -17.17 -31.31
C MET A 49 -19.28 -18.13 -31.47
N ALA A 50 -20.52 -17.68 -31.20
CA ALA A 50 -21.72 -18.48 -31.38
C ALA A 50 -22.00 -18.78 -32.86
N THR A 51 -21.82 -17.80 -33.76
CA THR A 51 -21.97 -17.98 -35.21
C THR A 51 -20.88 -18.86 -35.81
N GLN A 52 -19.65 -18.78 -35.31
CA GLN A 52 -18.55 -19.68 -35.70
C GLN A 52 -18.78 -21.13 -35.23
N ASN A 53 -19.46 -21.32 -34.11
CA ASN A 53 -19.76 -22.63 -33.52
C ASN A 53 -21.10 -23.25 -33.94
N GLN A 54 -21.86 -22.63 -34.87
CA GLN A 54 -23.07 -23.27 -35.42
C GLN A 54 -22.70 -24.24 -36.56
N PRO A 55 -22.86 -25.57 -36.38
CA PRO A 55 -22.81 -26.51 -37.49
C PRO A 55 -24.14 -26.45 -38.24
N GLY A 56 -24.35 -25.46 -39.12
CA GLY A 56 -25.60 -25.42 -39.88
C GLY A 56 -25.93 -24.24 -40.78
N SER A 57 -25.18 -23.13 -40.80
CA SER A 57 -25.49 -22.04 -41.75
C SER A 57 -24.86 -22.31 -43.12
N ILE A 58 -25.45 -23.27 -43.84
CA ILE A 58 -25.22 -23.45 -45.27
C ILE A 58 -26.11 -22.42 -46.00
N LEU A 59 -25.52 -21.32 -46.46
CA LEU A 59 -26.07 -20.61 -47.62
C LEU A 59 -25.76 -21.43 -48.88
N PRO A 60 -26.74 -21.71 -49.76
CA PRO A 60 -26.50 -22.44 -51.00
C PRO A 60 -25.86 -21.47 -51.99
N GLY A 61 -24.55 -21.56 -52.17
CA GLY A 61 -23.89 -20.74 -53.21
C GLY A 61 -22.40 -20.48 -53.02
N ARG A 62 -21.79 -20.88 -51.91
CA ARG A 62 -20.33 -20.89 -51.82
C ARG A 62 -19.87 -22.28 -51.47
N THR A 63 -19.49 -23.01 -52.52
CA THR A 63 -18.76 -24.27 -52.43
C THR A 63 -17.50 -24.03 -51.60
N ILE A 64 -17.61 -24.22 -50.29
CA ILE A 64 -16.47 -24.45 -49.42
C ILE A 64 -15.93 -25.79 -49.87
N GLN A 65 -14.89 -25.74 -50.70
CA GLN A 65 -13.98 -26.85 -50.84
C GLN A 65 -13.58 -27.25 -49.42
N THR A 66 -14.01 -28.43 -49.01
CA THR A 66 -13.55 -29.12 -47.82
C THR A 66 -12.07 -29.40 -48.04
N ALA A 67 -11.23 -28.38 -47.80
CA ALA A 67 -9.80 -28.55 -47.69
C ALA A 67 -9.56 -29.29 -46.38
N VAL A 68 -9.49 -30.61 -46.49
CA VAL A 68 -8.66 -31.47 -45.63
C VAL A 68 -7.40 -30.66 -45.29
N PRO A 69 -6.99 -30.53 -44.01
CA PRO A 69 -5.69 -29.97 -43.72
C PRO A 69 -4.67 -31.00 -44.18
N VAL A 70 -4.25 -30.88 -45.45
CA VAL A 70 -3.00 -31.45 -45.91
C VAL A 70 -1.92 -30.76 -45.08
N SER A 71 -1.21 -31.58 -44.32
CA SER A 71 0.01 -31.20 -43.63
C SER A 71 0.93 -30.41 -44.57
N GLY A 72 1.28 -29.18 -44.18
CA GLY A 72 2.15 -28.33 -44.98
C GLY A 72 2.34 -26.99 -44.26
N GLY A 73 3.44 -26.87 -43.53
CA GLY A 73 3.65 -25.86 -42.50
C GLY A 73 3.58 -24.42 -42.96
N GLN A 74 3.02 -23.58 -42.08
CA GLN A 74 3.31 -22.15 -41.87
C GLN A 74 2.30 -21.53 -40.87
N SER A 75 2.21 -22.08 -39.65
CA SER A 75 1.50 -21.43 -38.52
C SER A 75 2.15 -21.74 -37.15
N ALA A 76 3.33 -22.35 -37.17
CA ALA A 76 4.07 -22.74 -35.98
C ALA A 76 4.48 -21.57 -35.05
N PRO A 77 4.93 -20.38 -35.52
CA PRO A 77 5.45 -19.36 -34.62
C PRO A 77 4.34 -18.70 -33.78
N ALA A 78 3.21 -18.31 -34.37
CA ALA A 78 2.10 -17.69 -33.64
C ALA A 78 1.40 -18.65 -32.67
N ALA A 79 1.28 -19.94 -33.04
CA ALA A 79 0.78 -20.97 -32.13
C ALA A 79 1.75 -21.21 -30.95
N SER A 80 3.06 -21.13 -31.18
CA SER A 80 4.07 -21.26 -30.11
C SER A 80 4.13 -20.04 -29.19
N GLU A 81 3.93 -18.83 -29.73
CA GLU A 81 3.90 -17.58 -28.96
C GLU A 81 2.67 -17.50 -28.06
N THR A 82 1.49 -17.87 -28.58
CA THR A 82 0.27 -17.94 -27.77
C THR A 82 0.37 -18.99 -26.66
N GLU A 83 1.00 -20.13 -26.91
CA GLU A 83 1.26 -21.15 -25.89
C GLU A 83 2.25 -20.67 -24.81
N LEU A 84 3.31 -19.94 -25.20
CA LEU A 84 4.23 -19.29 -24.27
C LEU A 84 3.48 -18.31 -23.36
N LEU A 85 2.63 -17.46 -23.93
CA LEU A 85 1.84 -16.49 -23.16
C LEU A 85 0.85 -17.17 -22.21
N ARG A 86 0.21 -18.28 -22.64
CA ARG A 86 -0.64 -19.10 -21.76
C ARG A 86 0.12 -19.65 -20.56
N ARG A 87 1.35 -20.13 -20.76
CA ARG A 87 2.20 -20.62 -19.66
C ARG A 87 2.58 -19.52 -18.69
N LYS A 88 3.00 -18.35 -19.21
CA LYS A 88 3.29 -17.17 -18.38
C LYS A 88 2.08 -16.72 -17.57
N LEU A 89 0.89 -16.73 -18.18
CA LEU A 89 -0.36 -16.41 -17.51
C LEU A 89 -0.67 -17.44 -16.40
N ALA A 90 -0.48 -18.72 -16.67
CA ALA A 90 -0.68 -19.79 -15.68
C ALA A 90 0.29 -19.67 -14.49
N GLU A 91 1.55 -19.32 -14.76
CA GLU A 91 2.57 -19.07 -13.75
C GLU A 91 2.23 -17.86 -12.88
N ALA A 92 1.87 -16.71 -13.50
CA ALA A 92 1.42 -15.53 -12.79
C ALA A 92 0.18 -15.82 -11.93
N ASN A 93 -0.80 -16.56 -12.45
CA ASN A 93 -1.98 -16.97 -11.69
C ASN A 93 -1.65 -17.90 -10.52
N ALA A 94 -0.63 -18.77 -10.66
CA ALA A 94 -0.16 -19.58 -9.55
C ALA A 94 0.50 -18.72 -8.47
N GLU A 95 1.27 -17.70 -8.87
CA GLU A 95 1.89 -16.77 -7.93
C GLU A 95 0.87 -15.89 -7.20
N ILE A 96 -0.19 -15.44 -7.87
CA ILE A 96 -1.32 -14.75 -7.23
C ILE A 96 -1.91 -15.60 -6.10
N ARG A 97 -2.19 -16.89 -6.36
CA ARG A 97 -2.72 -17.81 -5.32
C ARG A 97 -1.76 -17.99 -4.14
N ARG A 98 -0.45 -17.98 -4.40
CA ARG A 98 0.57 -18.01 -3.32
C ARG A 98 0.53 -16.76 -2.47
N TYR A 99 0.38 -15.57 -3.09
CA TYR A 99 0.23 -14.32 -2.36
C TYR A 99 -1.07 -14.27 -1.55
N GLU A 100 -2.19 -14.72 -2.12
CA GLU A 100 -3.48 -14.79 -1.41
C GLU A 100 -3.37 -15.68 -0.16
N THR A 101 -2.76 -16.86 -0.30
CA THR A 101 -2.55 -17.78 0.83
C THR A 101 -1.69 -17.13 1.92
N ARG A 102 -0.61 -16.44 1.53
CA ARG A 102 0.25 -15.71 2.49
C ARG A 102 -0.47 -14.55 3.15
N LEU A 103 -1.26 -13.78 2.39
CA LEU A 103 -2.02 -12.67 2.93
C LEU A 103 -3.01 -13.14 3.99
N PHE A 104 -3.75 -14.22 3.72
CA PHE A 104 -4.66 -14.80 4.70
C PHE A 104 -3.93 -15.25 5.99
N ALA A 105 -2.74 -15.85 5.86
CA ALA A 105 -1.93 -16.20 7.03
C ALA A 105 -1.50 -14.96 7.83
N TYR A 106 -1.09 -13.88 7.16
CA TYR A 106 -0.71 -12.63 7.82
C TYR A 106 -1.90 -11.92 8.48
N GLU A 107 -3.06 -11.90 7.83
CA GLU A 107 -4.28 -11.33 8.40
C GLU A 107 -4.65 -12.03 9.71
N ARG A 108 -4.58 -13.36 9.73
CA ARG A 108 -4.82 -14.14 10.95
C ARG A 108 -3.78 -13.84 12.03
N ALA A 109 -2.49 -13.83 11.68
CA ALA A 109 -1.43 -13.48 12.64
C ALA A 109 -1.59 -12.07 13.21
N MET A 110 -1.99 -11.09 12.39
CA MET A 110 -2.27 -9.73 12.85
C MET A 110 -3.47 -9.67 13.81
N LEU A 111 -4.49 -10.51 13.63
CA LEU A 111 -5.61 -10.59 14.57
C LEU A 111 -5.17 -11.18 15.90
N ASP A 112 -4.38 -12.25 15.88
CA ASP A 112 -3.82 -12.87 17.09
C ASP A 112 -2.95 -11.85 17.87
N LEU A 113 -2.04 -11.14 17.18
CA LEU A 113 -1.24 -10.06 17.76
C LEU A 113 -2.07 -8.92 18.34
N ARG A 114 -3.17 -8.52 17.69
CA ARG A 114 -4.06 -7.47 18.22
C ARG A 114 -4.76 -7.94 19.49
N ARG A 115 -5.18 -9.21 19.53
CA ARG A 115 -5.76 -9.81 20.71
C ARG A 115 -4.77 -9.84 21.87
N GLU A 116 -3.54 -10.33 21.64
CA GLU A 116 -2.48 -10.33 22.64
C GLU A 116 -2.17 -8.91 23.14
N ASN A 117 -2.10 -7.92 22.25
CA ASN A 117 -1.91 -6.52 22.65
C ASN A 117 -3.06 -6.00 23.52
N ALA A 118 -4.31 -6.34 23.22
CA ALA A 118 -5.46 -5.95 24.03
C ALA A 118 -5.42 -6.60 25.42
N GLU A 119 -5.03 -7.88 25.50
CA GLU A 119 -4.83 -8.59 26.77
C GLU A 119 -3.70 -7.94 27.59
N LEU A 120 -2.58 -7.61 26.96
CA LEU A 120 -1.46 -6.89 27.62
C LEU A 120 -1.86 -5.49 28.09
N GLN A 121 -2.63 -4.75 27.29
CA GLN A 121 -3.15 -3.44 27.68
C GLN A 121 -4.05 -3.54 28.91
N ALA A 122 -4.95 -4.53 28.96
CA ALA A 122 -5.79 -4.78 30.12
C ALA A 122 -4.96 -5.11 31.37
N LEU A 123 -3.91 -5.93 31.24
CA LEU A 123 -2.98 -6.20 32.35
C LEU A 123 -2.25 -4.93 32.81
N CYS A 124 -1.81 -4.07 31.88
CA CYS A 124 -1.21 -2.79 32.25
C CYS A 124 -2.19 -1.87 33.00
N GLU A 125 -3.47 -1.87 32.61
CA GLU A 125 -4.53 -1.12 33.29
C GLU A 125 -4.82 -1.67 34.70
N GLN A 126 -4.90 -3.00 34.85
CA GLN A 126 -5.05 -3.66 36.15
C GLN A 126 -3.87 -3.37 37.08
N ALA A 127 -2.64 -3.42 36.56
CA ALA A 127 -1.43 -3.05 37.32
C ALA A 127 -1.50 -1.59 37.79
N ARG A 128 -1.98 -0.69 36.92
CA ARG A 128 -2.17 0.74 37.26
C ARG A 128 -3.26 0.93 38.31
N ALA A 129 -4.30 0.10 38.31
CA ALA A 129 -5.36 0.09 39.31
C ALA A 129 -4.91 -0.55 40.65
N GLY A 130 -3.71 -1.14 40.71
CA GLY A 130 -3.17 -1.77 41.91
C GLY A 130 -3.72 -3.18 42.17
N GLU A 131 -4.33 -3.82 41.16
CA GLU A 131 -4.78 -5.21 41.24
C GLU A 131 -3.62 -6.19 41.06
N THR A 132 -3.71 -7.35 41.73
CA THR A 132 -2.70 -8.41 41.63
C THR A 132 -2.80 -9.08 40.26
N LEU A 133 -1.73 -8.98 39.46
CA LEU A 133 -1.70 -9.56 38.13
C LEU A 133 -1.74 -11.10 38.15
N PRO A 134 -2.41 -11.74 37.18
CA PRO A 134 -2.35 -13.18 37.01
C PRO A 134 -0.92 -13.65 36.64
N GLU A 135 -0.55 -14.84 37.10
CA GLU A 135 0.75 -15.45 36.82
C GLU A 135 0.91 -15.71 35.30
N PRO A 136 2.07 -15.41 34.69
CA PRO A 136 2.24 -15.53 33.25
C PRO A 136 2.08 -16.98 32.80
N THR A 137 1.12 -17.21 31.91
CA THR A 137 0.96 -18.50 31.24
C THR A 137 2.11 -18.72 30.26
N PRO A 138 2.78 -19.90 30.27
CA PRO A 138 3.84 -20.20 29.31
C PRO A 138 3.26 -20.25 27.89
N GLN A 139 3.66 -19.30 27.05
CA GLN A 139 3.21 -19.25 25.66
C GLN A 139 3.81 -20.42 24.85
N PRO A 140 3.03 -21.07 23.97
CA PRO A 140 3.56 -22.03 23.01
C PRO A 140 4.47 -21.33 21.99
N THR A 141 5.60 -21.97 21.65
CA THR A 141 6.57 -21.46 20.68
C THR A 141 5.97 -21.45 19.27
N VAL A 142 5.37 -20.33 18.88
CA VAL A 142 4.85 -20.12 17.52
C VAL A 142 6.04 -20.02 16.56
N PRO A 143 6.03 -20.65 15.37
CA PRO A 143 7.10 -20.48 14.39
C PRO A 143 7.23 -19.00 14.02
N VAL A 144 8.33 -18.41 14.47
CA VAL A 144 8.71 -17.02 14.19
C VAL A 144 8.86 -16.89 12.69
N LEU A 145 8.00 -16.07 12.08
CA LEU A 145 8.27 -15.52 10.75
C LEU A 145 9.64 -14.84 10.85
N GLU A 146 10.66 -15.36 10.15
CA GLU A 146 12.05 -14.87 10.23
C GLU A 146 12.06 -13.35 10.23
N LYS A 147 12.34 -12.80 11.41
CA LYS A 147 12.40 -11.36 11.62
C LYS A 147 13.73 -10.92 11.02
N PRO A 148 13.76 -10.04 10.00
CA PRO A 148 15.02 -9.48 9.56
C PRO A 148 15.68 -8.78 10.76
N GLU A 149 16.94 -9.11 11.03
CA GLU A 149 17.69 -8.57 12.16
C GLU A 149 17.80 -7.05 12.02
N LEU A 150 16.98 -6.32 12.78
CA LEU A 150 17.13 -4.88 12.93
C LEU A 150 18.39 -4.62 13.77
N PRO A 151 19.26 -3.70 13.36
CA PRO A 151 20.49 -3.40 14.10
C PRO A 151 20.14 -2.95 15.52
N VAL A 152 20.68 -3.67 16.50
CA VAL A 152 20.53 -3.36 17.92
C VAL A 152 21.35 -2.12 18.25
N ILE A 153 20.67 -1.01 18.52
CA ILE A 153 21.32 0.21 19.01
C ILE A 153 21.59 0.00 20.51
N HIS A 154 22.87 -0.13 20.88
CA HIS A 154 23.29 -0.14 22.26
C HIS A 154 23.36 1.29 22.79
N PHE A 155 22.46 1.64 23.72
CA PHE A 155 22.59 2.86 24.50
C PHE A 155 23.60 2.61 25.64
N PRO A 156 24.72 3.35 25.71
CA PRO A 156 25.63 3.23 26.83
C PRO A 156 24.92 3.71 28.11
N ALA A 157 25.01 2.90 29.16
CA ALA A 157 24.42 3.24 30.46
C ALA A 157 25.07 4.51 31.02
N PRO A 158 24.30 5.45 31.58
CA PRO A 158 24.86 6.63 32.23
C PRO A 158 25.67 6.17 33.44
N ALA A 159 26.93 6.59 33.49
CA ALA A 159 27.80 6.36 34.63
C ALA A 159 27.11 6.91 35.90
N ARG A 160 26.74 6.00 36.80
CA ARG A 160 26.38 6.34 38.17
C ARG A 160 27.66 6.76 38.88
N ASP A 161 27.91 8.06 38.95
CA ASP A 161 28.20 8.74 40.21
C ASP A 161 28.47 10.22 39.98
N ALA A 162 27.62 11.04 40.60
CA ALA A 162 27.92 12.27 41.33
C ALA A 162 26.91 13.37 41.02
N GLY A 163 26.19 13.79 42.07
CA GLY A 163 25.58 15.12 42.13
C GLY A 163 24.11 15.17 41.78
N VAL A 164 23.30 15.34 42.83
CA VAL A 164 21.93 15.86 42.77
C VAL A 164 21.89 17.10 41.88
N ALA A 165 21.17 17.02 40.76
CA ALA A 165 20.74 18.20 40.01
C ALA A 165 19.23 18.06 39.75
N GLN A 166 18.47 18.94 40.39
CA GLN A 166 17.05 19.13 40.14
C GLN A 166 16.83 19.37 38.64
N GLY A 167 15.72 18.85 38.10
CA GLY A 167 15.35 19.08 36.71
C GLY A 167 15.28 20.58 36.39
N PRO A 168 15.72 21.03 35.19
CA PRO A 168 15.69 22.45 34.86
C PRO A 168 14.25 22.98 34.84
N LEU A 169 14.04 24.11 35.51
CA LEU A 169 12.81 24.90 35.46
C LEU A 169 12.55 25.39 34.03
N PRO A 170 11.29 25.72 33.66
CA PRO A 170 10.86 26.00 32.28
C PRO A 170 11.40 27.32 31.66
N GLY A 171 12.47 27.90 32.19
CA GLY A 171 13.01 29.20 31.79
C GLY A 171 14.45 29.21 31.24
N GLU A 172 15.15 28.08 31.25
CA GLU A 172 16.58 28.03 30.86
C GLU A 172 16.82 27.58 29.40
N ILE A 173 15.77 27.34 28.62
CA ILE A 173 15.91 26.91 27.23
C ILE A 173 16.42 28.06 26.32
N GLU A 174 16.18 29.31 26.69
CA GLU A 174 16.54 30.46 25.84
C GLU A 174 18.02 30.88 25.91
N THR A 175 18.80 30.41 26.89
CA THR A 175 20.22 30.79 27.06
C THR A 175 21.23 29.77 26.53
N LEU A 176 20.78 28.58 26.09
CA LEU A 176 21.65 27.55 25.49
C LEU A 176 21.89 27.72 23.98
N LEU A 177 21.41 28.80 23.37
CA LEU A 177 21.65 29.11 21.95
C LEU A 177 23.04 29.71 21.68
N ASP A 178 23.87 29.92 22.71
CA ASP A 178 25.19 30.57 22.59
C ASP A 178 26.34 29.65 23.03
N THR A 179 26.28 28.38 22.66
CA THR A 179 27.46 27.51 22.66
C THR A 179 27.89 27.32 21.21
N GLY A 180 29.00 28.00 20.86
CA GLY A 180 29.57 27.99 19.52
C GLY A 180 29.55 26.60 18.92
N THR A 181 28.88 26.49 17.77
CA THR A 181 28.73 25.26 17.00
C THR A 181 30.10 24.60 16.83
N PRO A 182 30.35 23.38 17.36
CA PRO A 182 31.46 22.59 16.88
C PRO A 182 31.24 22.44 15.37
N GLU A 183 32.27 22.75 14.57
CA GLU A 183 32.27 22.56 13.12
C GLU A 183 31.95 21.09 12.84
N TRP A 184 30.68 20.82 12.57
CA TRP A 184 30.19 19.47 12.38
C TRP A 184 30.58 19.04 10.97
N GLU A 185 31.54 18.13 10.88
CA GLU A 185 31.91 17.51 9.61
C GLU A 185 31.11 16.22 9.38
N PRO A 186 30.56 16.00 8.17
CA PRO A 186 29.90 14.76 7.79
C PRO A 186 30.90 13.59 7.82
N LYS A 187 30.65 12.53 8.59
CA LYS A 187 31.59 11.38 8.71
C LYS A 187 31.08 10.14 8.01
N THR A 188 29.77 10.01 7.85
CA THR A 188 29.14 8.84 7.23
C THR A 188 28.57 9.18 5.86
N LYS A 189 28.34 8.16 5.02
CA LYS A 189 27.69 8.35 3.71
C LYS A 189 26.30 8.97 3.84
N LEU A 190 25.58 8.66 4.91
CA LEU A 190 24.27 9.23 5.19
C LEU A 190 24.37 10.72 5.52
N ASP A 191 25.39 11.13 6.27
CA ASP A 191 25.64 12.54 6.60
C ASP A 191 25.90 13.36 5.34
N HIS A 192 26.73 12.84 4.42
CA HIS A 192 27.01 13.52 3.15
C HIS A 192 25.73 13.69 2.32
N LEU A 193 24.92 12.63 2.20
CA LEU A 193 23.62 12.70 1.52
C LEU A 193 22.68 13.69 2.21
N SER A 194 22.71 13.79 3.54
CA SER A 194 21.89 14.75 4.27
C SER A 194 22.26 16.20 3.94
N VAL A 195 23.57 16.51 3.87
CA VAL A 195 24.07 17.84 3.48
C VAL A 195 23.71 18.16 2.04
N ASP A 196 23.86 17.20 1.12
CA ASP A 196 23.51 17.37 -0.29
C ASP A 196 22.02 17.68 -0.48
N ILE A 197 21.14 16.97 0.24
CA ILE A 197 19.69 17.20 0.18
C ILE A 197 19.34 18.58 0.73
N ILE A 198 19.94 18.99 1.85
CA ILE A 198 19.72 20.31 2.44
C ILE A 198 20.15 21.41 1.46
N SER A 199 21.33 21.27 0.84
CA SER A 199 21.83 22.22 -0.15
C SER A 199 20.91 22.31 -1.39
N GLN A 200 20.39 21.18 -1.87
CA GLN A 200 19.44 21.16 -2.98
C GLN A 200 18.11 21.86 -2.62
N LEU A 201 17.62 21.68 -1.40
CA LEU A 201 16.42 22.36 -0.92
C LEU A 201 16.63 23.87 -0.79
N GLU A 202 17.78 24.31 -0.29
CA GLU A 202 18.14 25.74 -0.23
C GLU A 202 18.21 26.37 -1.63
N GLN A 203 18.78 25.67 -2.61
CA GLN A 203 18.82 26.13 -4.00
C GLN A 203 17.42 26.28 -4.62
N LEU A 204 16.48 25.41 -4.25
CA LEU A 204 15.08 25.48 -4.71
C LEU A 204 14.27 26.58 -4.02
N MET A 205 14.62 26.94 -2.77
CA MET A 205 13.95 28.00 -2.01
C MET A 205 14.62 29.38 -2.14
N GLY A 206 15.81 29.46 -2.74
CA GLY A 206 16.64 30.67 -2.86
C GLY A 206 16.34 31.58 -4.06
N THR A 207 15.14 31.51 -4.65
CA THR A 207 14.62 32.45 -5.68
C THR A 207 13.32 33.09 -5.22
#